data_AF-R5GQZ3-F1
#
_entry.id   AF-R5GQZ3-F1
#
_cell.length_a   1.000
_cell.length_b   1.000
_cell.length_c   1.000
_cell.angle_alpha   90.00
_cell.angle_beta   90.00
_cell.angle_gamma   90.00
#
_symmetry.space_group_name_H-M   'P 1'
#
loop_
_entity.id
_entity.type
_entity.pdbx_description
1 polymer ?
#
loop_
_entity_poly.entity_id
_entity_poly.type
_entity_poly.pdbx_seq_one_letter_code
_entity_poly.pdbx_strand_id
1 'polypeptide(L)'
;MLDYAVTEIPPEKILMGMPNYGYNWTLPFMRGTPAQSIGLSQAVELAQKYGVEIQYDERAQAPFFYYTDNGTQHVVWFDDPRSTEAKLRLIDEYSLAGASWWTVNRCYVPGLLVQQNLYDTVKL
;
A
#
# COMPACT_ATOMS: atom_id res chain seq x y z
N MET A 1 5.68 14.41 4.87
CA MET A 1 5.97 14.66 3.42
C MET A 1 4.88 15.53 2.82
N LEU A 2 3.61 15.15 2.97
CA LEU A 2 2.49 16.02 2.63
C LEU A 2 2.55 17.36 3.38
N ASP A 3 2.99 17.34 4.65
CA ASP A 3 3.24 18.57 5.45
C ASP A 3 4.10 19.60 4.74
N TYR A 4 5.12 19.14 3.99
CA TYR A 4 5.99 20.01 3.22
C TYR A 4 5.36 20.37 1.87
N ALA A 5 4.74 19.40 1.19
CA ALA A 5 4.16 19.64 -0.13
C ALA A 5 3.09 20.74 -0.11
N VAL A 6 2.27 20.80 0.95
CA VAL A 6 1.21 21.82 1.09
C VAL A 6 1.72 23.21 1.47
N THR A 7 2.98 23.35 1.92
CA THR A 7 3.58 24.69 2.12
C THR A 7 4.12 25.28 0.83
N GLU A 8 4.45 24.43 -0.15
CA GLU A 8 5.07 24.83 -1.41
C GLU A 8 4.11 24.86 -2.60
N ILE A 9 3.05 24.04 -2.57
CA ILE A 9 2.11 23.85 -3.67
C ILE A 9 0.68 23.96 -3.12
N PRO A 10 -0.23 24.69 -3.78
CA PRO A 10 -1.65 24.70 -3.41
C PRO A 10 -2.21 23.26 -3.35
N PRO A 11 -2.81 22.83 -2.23
CA PRO A 11 -3.23 21.44 -2.03
C PRO A 11 -4.14 20.87 -3.12
N GLU A 12 -5.02 21.70 -3.68
CA GLU A 12 -5.94 21.36 -4.76
C GLU A 12 -5.26 21.05 -6.11
N LYS A 13 -3.92 21.14 -6.17
CA LYS A 13 -3.09 20.74 -7.31
C LYS A 13 -2.27 19.47 -7.05
N ILE A 14 -2.37 18.88 -5.86
CA ILE A 14 -1.56 17.74 -5.43
C ILE A 14 -2.38 16.46 -5.52
N LEU A 15 -1.85 15.47 -6.25
CA LEU A 15 -2.33 14.09 -6.22
C LEU A 15 -1.38 13.25 -5.38
N MET A 16 -1.88 12.60 -4.33
CA MET A 16 -1.08 11.71 -3.50
C MET A 16 -0.83 10.38 -4.23
N GLY A 17 0.43 9.95 -4.30
CA GLY A 17 0.80 8.66 -4.89
C GLY A 17 0.37 7.48 -4.03
N MET A 18 -0.31 6.50 -4.63
CA MET A 18 -0.82 5.29 -4.00
C MET A 18 -0.21 4.05 -4.66
N PRO A 19 0.55 3.21 -3.92
CA PRO A 19 1.07 1.97 -4.46
C PRO A 19 -0.03 0.91 -4.54
N ASN A 20 -0.04 0.17 -5.64
CA ASN A 20 -0.94 -0.95 -5.89
C ASN A 20 -0.15 -2.28 -5.92
N TYR A 21 0.84 -2.37 -5.04
CA TYR A 21 1.78 -3.49 -4.92
C TYR A 21 2.39 -3.50 -3.52
N GLY A 22 2.79 -4.68 -3.09
CA GLY A 22 3.65 -4.88 -1.92
C GLY A 22 5.04 -5.32 -2.33
N TYR A 23 5.87 -5.60 -1.33
CA TYR A 23 7.20 -6.14 -1.49
C TYR A 23 7.40 -7.34 -0.58
N ASN A 24 8.06 -8.34 -1.15
CA ASN A 24 8.55 -9.52 -0.45
C ASN A 24 10.08 -9.44 -0.38
N TRP A 25 10.60 -9.25 0.83
CA TRP A 25 12.04 -9.23 1.10
C TRP A 25 12.49 -10.58 1.62
N THR A 26 13.56 -11.10 1.03
CA THR A 26 14.34 -12.19 1.58
C THR A 26 15.22 -11.68 2.72
N LEU A 27 15.29 -12.42 3.83
CA LEU A 27 16.08 -12.10 5.02
C LEU A 27 17.25 -13.10 5.20
N PRO A 28 18.40 -12.65 5.75
CA PRO A 28 18.70 -11.26 6.12
C PRO A 28 18.85 -10.37 4.89
N PHE A 29 18.52 -9.08 5.05
CA PHE A 29 18.72 -8.11 3.98
C PHE A 29 20.21 -8.01 3.62
N MET A 30 20.50 -8.16 2.33
CA MET A 30 21.84 -7.95 1.79
C MET A 30 21.82 -6.77 0.81
N ARG A 31 22.78 -5.86 0.93
CA ARG A 31 22.89 -4.74 -0.01
C ARG A 31 23.08 -5.29 -1.42
N GLY A 32 22.22 -4.85 -2.35
CA GLY A 32 22.22 -5.31 -3.74
C GLY A 32 21.20 -6.39 -4.06
N THR A 33 20.46 -6.93 -3.08
CA THR A 33 19.34 -7.84 -3.34
C THR A 33 18.02 -7.07 -3.37
N PRO A 34 17.37 -6.91 -4.54
CA PRO A 34 16.09 -6.23 -4.62
C PRO A 34 14.98 -7.08 -4.00
N ALA A 35 13.99 -6.42 -3.39
CA ALA A 35 12.75 -7.10 -3.02
C ALA A 35 11.95 -7.47 -4.26
N GLN A 36 11.22 -8.58 -4.19
CA GLN A 36 10.26 -8.94 -5.21
C GLN A 36 9.01 -8.10 -5.04
N SER A 37 8.61 -7.36 -6.08
CA SER A 37 7.32 -6.67 -6.09
C SER A 37 6.19 -7.67 -6.32
N ILE A 38 5.20 -7.69 -5.42
CA ILE A 38 4.05 -8.60 -5.45
C ILE A 38 2.72 -7.85 -5.54
N GLY A 39 1.68 -8.51 -6.06
CA GLY A 39 0.32 -7.96 -6.04
C GLY A 39 -0.26 -7.97 -4.63
N LEU A 40 -1.23 -7.09 -4.36
CA LEU A 40 -1.87 -7.02 -3.04
C LEU A 40 -2.67 -8.29 -2.70
N SER A 41 -3.42 -8.85 -3.67
CA SER A 41 -4.08 -10.15 -3.50
C SER A 41 -3.07 -11.30 -3.32
N GLN A 42 -1.95 -11.24 -4.06
CA GLN A 42 -0.89 -12.24 -3.95
C GLN A 42 -0.25 -12.27 -2.55
N ALA A 43 -0.17 -11.13 -1.85
CA ALA A 43 0.30 -11.09 -0.47
C ALA A 43 -0.61 -11.90 0.46
N VAL A 44 -1.94 -11.80 0.29
CA VAL A 44 -2.91 -12.57 1.07
C VAL A 44 -2.82 -14.07 0.76
N GLU A 45 -2.70 -14.43 -0.52
CA GLU A 45 -2.50 -15.82 -0.95
C GLU A 45 -1.21 -16.40 -0.36
N LEU A 46 -0.15 -15.60 -0.26
CA LEU A 46 1.13 -16.01 0.30
C LEU A 46 1.02 -16.25 1.82
N ALA A 47 0.36 -15.36 2.55
CA ALA A 47 0.10 -15.55 3.97
C ALA A 47 -0.72 -16.83 4.22
N GLN A 48 -1.75 -17.06 3.41
CA GLN A 48 -2.58 -18.27 3.47
C GLN A 48 -1.77 -19.54 3.16
N LYS A 49 -0.93 -19.52 2.11
CA LYS A 49 -0.09 -20.65 1.68
C LYS A 49 0.83 -21.13 2.81
N TYR A 50 1.43 -20.20 3.56
CA TYR A 50 2.35 -20.53 4.65
C TYR A 50 1.65 -20.62 6.02
N GLY A 51 0.34 -20.40 6.09
CA GLY A 51 -0.44 -20.49 7.33
C GLY A 51 -0.02 -19.45 8.38
N VAL A 52 0.40 -18.26 7.94
CA VAL A 52 0.87 -17.18 8.81
C VAL A 52 -0.17 -16.07 8.93
N GLU A 53 -0.23 -15.44 10.10
CA GLU A 53 -1.14 -14.33 10.37
C GLU A 53 -0.63 -13.02 9.76
N ILE A 54 -1.52 -12.27 9.13
CA ILE A 54 -1.24 -10.91 8.65
C ILE A 54 -1.36 -9.96 9.86
N GLN A 55 -0.22 -9.39 10.26
CA GLN A 55 -0.13 -8.35 11.28
C GLN A 55 -0.41 -6.97 10.68
N TYR A 56 -0.67 -5.98 11.52
CA TYR A 56 -0.85 -4.60 11.12
C TYR A 56 0.00 -3.67 11.98
N ASP A 57 0.83 -2.85 11.35
CA ASP A 57 1.62 -1.84 12.04
C ASP A 57 0.82 -0.52 12.09
N GLU A 58 0.33 -0.17 13.27
CA GLU A 58 -0.47 1.04 13.50
C GLU A 58 0.30 2.34 13.23
N ARG A 59 1.63 2.34 13.36
CA ARG A 59 2.43 3.54 13.12
C ARG A 59 2.68 3.73 11.63
N ALA A 60 2.97 2.65 10.91
CA ALA A 60 3.14 2.68 9.47
C ALA A 60 1.80 2.74 8.72
N GLN A 61 0.70 2.40 9.40
CA GLN A 61 -0.61 2.15 8.80
C GLN A 61 -0.49 1.18 7.63
N ALA A 62 0.14 0.02 7.88
CA ALA A 62 0.44 -0.97 6.85
C ALA A 62 0.42 -2.41 7.37
N PRO A 63 -0.17 -3.35 6.61
CA PRO A 63 -0.10 -4.77 6.93
C PRO A 63 1.26 -5.37 6.57
N PHE A 64 1.66 -6.37 7.36
CA PHE A 64 2.88 -7.13 7.13
C PHE A 64 2.80 -8.56 7.70
N PHE A 65 3.66 -9.44 7.23
CA PHE A 65 3.85 -10.76 7.85
C PHE A 65 5.24 -11.32 7.54
N TYR A 66 5.65 -12.29 8.35
CA TYR A 66 6.85 -13.09 8.14
C TYR A 66 6.47 -14.51 7.74
N TYR A 67 7.26 -15.14 6.88
CA TYR A 67 7.14 -16.57 6.59
C TYR A 67 8.52 -17.17 6.31
N THR A 68 8.61 -18.50 6.31
CA THR A 68 9.83 -19.23 5.99
C THR A 68 9.56 -20.17 4.82
N ASP A 69 10.39 -20.08 3.78
CA ASP A 69 10.39 -20.99 2.64
C ASP A 69 11.75 -21.67 2.52
N ASN A 70 11.78 -23.00 2.60
CA ASN A 70 13.00 -23.80 2.47
C ASN A 70 14.17 -23.30 3.37
N GLY A 71 13.86 -22.93 4.62
CA GLY A 71 14.84 -22.41 5.58
C GLY A 71 15.23 -20.94 5.37
N THR A 72 14.70 -20.27 4.35
CA THR A 72 14.92 -18.84 4.09
C THR A 72 13.76 -18.04 4.66
N GLN A 73 14.07 -17.03 5.47
CA GLN A 73 13.04 -16.17 6.06
C GLN A 73 12.69 -15.04 5.09
N HIS A 74 11.42 -14.68 5.06
CA HIS A 74 10.89 -13.58 4.26
C HIS A 74 10.06 -12.65 5.15
N VAL A 75 10.02 -11.37 4.76
CA VAL A 75 9.05 -10.39 5.27
C VAL A 75 8.32 -9.75 4.11
N VAL A 76 7.01 -9.62 4.26
CA VAL A 76 6.13 -9.02 3.27
C VAL A 76 5.49 -7.78 3.86
N TRP A 77 5.59 -6.65 3.16
CA TRP A 77 4.81 -5.44 3.45
C TRP A 77 3.97 -5.09 2.22
N PHE A 78 2.72 -4.74 2.44
CA PHE A 78 1.77 -4.48 1.36
C PHE A 78 0.68 -3.51 1.82
N ASP A 79 -0.35 -3.33 1.00
CA ASP A 79 -1.55 -2.56 1.32
C ASP A 79 -2.80 -3.45 1.34
N ASP A 80 -3.71 -3.17 2.27
CA ASP A 80 -5.02 -3.80 2.37
C ASP A 80 -6.11 -2.72 2.49
N PRO A 81 -7.41 -3.07 2.67
CA PRO A 81 -8.45 -2.06 2.79
C PRO A 81 -8.25 -1.07 3.94
N ARG A 82 -7.64 -1.49 5.06
CA ARG A 82 -7.42 -0.66 6.25
C ARG A 82 -6.38 0.43 5.95
N SER A 83 -5.22 0.03 5.42
CA SER A 83 -4.17 0.97 5.04
C SER A 83 -4.58 1.85 3.86
N THR A 84 -5.37 1.31 2.92
CA THR A 84 -5.95 2.07 1.81
C THR A 84 -6.87 3.17 2.32
N GLU A 85 -7.78 2.86 3.23
CA GLU A 85 -8.68 3.85 3.84
C GLU A 85 -7.90 4.92 4.61
N ALA A 86 -6.95 4.52 5.46
CA ALA A 86 -6.13 5.44 6.24
C ALA A 86 -5.38 6.45 5.35
N LYS A 87 -4.79 5.99 4.25
CA LYS A 87 -4.11 6.85 3.27
C LYS A 87 -5.08 7.74 2.52
N LEU A 88 -6.18 7.18 2.04
CA LEU A 88 -7.18 7.94 1.28
C LEU A 88 -7.76 9.09 2.11
N ARG A 89 -8.00 8.91 3.41
CA ARG A 89 -8.46 9.98 4.32
C ARG A 89 -7.50 11.17 4.44
N LEU A 90 -6.22 11.01 4.10
CA LEU A 90 -5.27 12.12 4.03
C LEU A 90 -5.64 13.13 2.93
N ILE A 91 -6.42 12.74 1.92
CA ILE A 91 -6.94 13.66 0.91
C ILE A 91 -7.77 14.75 1.58
N ASP A 92 -8.67 14.38 2.49
CA ASP A 92 -9.51 15.35 3.21
C ASP A 92 -8.69 16.14 4.23
N GLU A 93 -7.84 15.46 4.99
CA GLU A 93 -7.01 16.08 6.03
C GLU A 93 -6.12 17.21 5.46
N TYR A 94 -5.57 17.01 4.27
CA TYR A 94 -4.70 17.99 3.62
C TYR A 94 -5.39 18.79 2.51
N SER A 95 -6.70 18.57 2.27
CA SER A 95 -7.45 19.19 1.16
C SER A 95 -6.80 18.98 -0.22
N LEU A 96 -6.31 17.76 -0.47
CA LEU A 96 -5.62 17.39 -1.72
C LEU A 96 -6.61 17.26 -2.90
N ALA A 97 -6.09 17.33 -4.12
CA ALA A 97 -6.87 17.13 -5.34
C ALA A 97 -7.37 15.69 -5.51
N GLY A 98 -6.70 14.71 -4.89
CA GLY A 98 -7.04 13.28 -4.98
C GLY A 98 -5.83 12.36 -4.87
N ALA A 99 -5.97 11.15 -5.44
CA ALA A 99 -4.94 10.11 -5.45
C ALA A 99 -4.52 9.69 -6.88
N SER A 100 -3.28 9.24 -7.02
CA SER A 100 -2.70 8.70 -8.24
C SER A 100 -2.13 7.30 -7.99
N TRP A 101 -2.67 6.30 -8.69
CA TRP A 101 -2.36 4.89 -8.43
C TRP A 101 -1.23 4.34 -9.31
N TRP A 102 -0.24 3.70 -8.70
CA TRP A 102 0.84 3.01 -9.38
C TRP A 102 0.83 1.50 -9.05
N THR A 103 0.54 0.56 -9.95
CA THR A 103 0.12 0.72 -11.35
C THR A 103 -1.22 0.05 -11.59
N VAL A 104 -1.86 0.43 -12.71
CA VAL A 104 -3.09 -0.20 -13.21
C VAL A 104 -2.93 -1.70 -13.52
N ASN A 105 -1.70 -2.16 -13.82
CA ASN A 105 -1.42 -3.55 -14.21
C ASN A 105 -1.68 -4.57 -13.10
N ARG A 106 -1.87 -4.11 -11.85
CA ARG A 106 -2.14 -4.97 -10.69
C ARG A 106 -3.40 -4.53 -9.94
N CYS A 107 -4.50 -4.36 -10.68
CA CYS A 107 -5.78 -3.92 -10.13
C CYS A 107 -6.15 -4.67 -8.83
N TYR A 108 -6.41 -3.91 -7.76
CA TYR A 108 -6.81 -4.43 -6.47
C TYR A 108 -8.24 -3.97 -6.13
N VAL A 109 -9.21 -4.85 -6.40
CA VAL A 109 -10.64 -4.53 -6.26
C VAL A 109 -11.03 -4.06 -4.85
N PRO A 110 -10.57 -4.67 -3.75
CA PRO A 110 -10.93 -4.20 -2.41
C PRO A 110 -10.51 -2.74 -2.15
N GLY A 111 -9.33 -2.33 -2.61
CA GLY A 111 -8.88 -0.93 -2.49
C GLY A 111 -9.73 0.03 -3.32
N LEU A 112 -10.14 -0.37 -4.52
CA LEU A 112 -11.04 0.44 -5.36
C LEU A 112 -12.43 0.60 -4.72
N LEU A 113 -12.95 -0.43 -4.06
CA LEU A 113 -14.23 -0.34 -3.34
C LEU A 113 -14.14 0.63 -2.16
N VAL A 114 -13.02 0.64 -1.43
CA VAL A 114 -12.78 1.64 -0.38
C VAL A 114 -12.81 3.05 -0.98
N GLN A 115 -12.13 3.29 -2.10
CA GLN A 115 -12.16 4.60 -2.77
C GLN A 115 -13.57 5.01 -3.16
N GLN A 116 -14.35 4.11 -3.78
CA GLN A 116 -15.72 4.39 -4.21
C GLN A 116 -16.69 4.64 -3.06
N ASN A 117 -16.41 4.09 -1.87
CA ASN A 117 -17.21 4.35 -0.67
C ASN A 117 -16.87 5.69 -0.01
N LEU A 118 -15.64 6.20 -0.17
CA LEU A 118 -15.19 7.46 0.43
C LEU A 118 -15.44 8.67 -0.48
N TYR A 119 -15.31 8.51 -1.79
CA TYR A 119 -15.29 9.63 -2.74
C TYR A 119 -16.10 9.38 -4.00
N ASP A 120 -16.76 10.43 -4.48
CA ASP A 120 -17.32 10.49 -5.83
C ASP A 120 -16.19 10.68 -6.86
N THR A 121 -16.07 9.77 -7.80
CA THR A 121 -15.04 9.85 -8.84
C THR A 121 -15.45 10.82 -9.94
N VAL A 122 -14.73 11.93 -10.06
CA VAL A 122 -14.91 12.92 -11.13
C VAL A 122 -14.43 12.35 -12.46
N LYS A 123 -15.29 12.39 -13.48
CA LYS A 123 -14.93 12.09 -14.87
C LYS A 123 -14.68 13.43 -15.58
N LEU A 124 -13.44 13.65 -16.00
CA LEU A 124 -13.02 14.81 -16.78
C LEU A 124 -13.26 14.58 -18.28
#